data_AF-A0A8J3EMJ1-F1
#
_entry.id   AF-A0A8J3EMJ1-F1
#
_cell.length_a   1.000
_cell.length_b   1.000
_cell.length_c   1.000
_cell.angle_alpha   90.00
_cell.angle_beta   90.00
_cell.angle_gamma   90.00
#
_symmetry.space_group_name_H-M   'P 1'
#
loop_
_entity.id
_entity.type
_entity.pdbx_description
1 polymer ?
#
loop_
_entity_poly.entity_id
_entity_poly.type
_entity_poly.pdbx_seq_one_letter_code
_entity_poly.pdbx_strand_id
1 'polypeptide(L)'
;MAFGIKRIEIEHWKQRVANNEIAFLTHFWYDPRFPHCHTVTKVGCSDLHRLIQWGEKYDLKPEWIDHHKGYPHFDLLGATQYKILLAEGCLDHIQRFRLLG
;
A
#
# COMPACT_ATOMS: atom_id res chain seq x y z
N MET A 1 -2.41 -12.97 4.11
CA MET A 1 -3.66 -13.39 3.41
C MET A 1 -4.43 -12.11 3.08
N ALA A 2 -4.96 -11.96 1.88
CA ALA A 2 -5.66 -10.74 1.45
C ALA A 2 -7.17 -10.99 1.35
N PHE A 3 -7.97 -10.21 2.06
CA PHE A 3 -9.43 -10.31 2.08
C PHE A 3 -10.07 -9.00 1.60
N GLY A 4 -11.29 -9.07 1.05
CA GLY A 4 -12.01 -7.88 0.54
C GLY A 4 -11.48 -7.35 -0.79
N ILE A 5 -10.63 -8.12 -1.47
CA ILE A 5 -10.03 -7.78 -2.75
C ILE A 5 -10.20 -8.89 -3.78
N LYS A 6 -10.48 -8.53 -5.03
CA LYS A 6 -10.62 -9.49 -6.13
C LYS A 6 -9.26 -9.80 -6.73
N ARG A 7 -9.12 -11.03 -7.27
CA ARG A 7 -7.89 -11.45 -7.96
C ARG A 7 -7.47 -10.49 -9.08
N ILE A 8 -8.43 -9.97 -9.85
CA ILE A 8 -8.15 -9.02 -10.93
C ILE A 8 -7.50 -7.71 -10.43
N GLU A 9 -7.88 -7.24 -9.24
CA GLU A 9 -7.30 -6.03 -8.64
C GLU A 9 -5.84 -6.26 -8.25
N ILE A 10 -5.52 -7.46 -7.74
CA ILE A 10 -4.14 -7.88 -7.45
C ILE A 10 -3.31 -7.93 -8.73
N GLU A 11 -3.83 -8.53 -9.80
CA GLU A 11 -3.11 -8.62 -11.07
C GLU A 11 -2.91 -7.24 -11.72
N HIS A 12 -3.91 -6.36 -11.69
CA HIS A 12 -3.76 -4.98 -12.14
C HIS A 12 -2.70 -4.23 -11.33
N TRP A 13 -2.69 -4.39 -10.01
CA TRP A 13 -1.64 -3.78 -9.19
C TRP A 13 -0.25 -4.28 -9.58
N LYS A 14 -0.06 -5.60 -9.71
CA LYS A 14 1.21 -6.19 -10.16
C LYS A 14 1.66 -5.64 -11.50
N GLN A 15 0.74 -5.53 -12.47
CA GLN A 15 1.03 -4.97 -13.79
C GLN A 15 1.51 -3.52 -13.70
N ARG A 16 0.84 -2.69 -12.89
CA ARG A 16 1.22 -1.28 -12.68
C ARG A 16 2.58 -1.16 -11.99
N VAL A 17 2.82 -1.98 -10.96
CA VAL A 17 4.13 -2.08 -10.29
C VAL A 17 5.23 -2.42 -11.31
N ALA A 18 5.00 -3.44 -12.14
CA ALA A 18 5.94 -3.88 -13.17
C ALA A 18 6.20 -2.82 -14.26
N ASN A 19 5.23 -1.93 -14.50
CA ASN A 19 5.35 -0.79 -15.41
C ASN A 19 6.03 0.43 -14.76
N ASN A 20 6.66 0.28 -13.60
CA ASN A 20 7.32 1.36 -12.84
C ASN A 20 6.36 2.47 -12.38
N GLU A 21 5.06 2.18 -12.26
CA GLU A 21 4.10 3.09 -11.66
C GLU A 21 4.12 2.96 -10.13
N ILE A 22 3.80 4.06 -9.42
CA ILE A 22 3.43 3.98 -8.01
C ILE A 22 1.99 3.46 -7.95
N ALA A 23 1.80 2.24 -7.46
CA ALA A 23 0.51 1.56 -7.46
C ALA A 23 0.05 1.22 -6.04
N PHE A 24 -1.21 1.50 -5.74
CA PHE A 24 -1.82 1.31 -4.42
C PHE A 24 -2.74 0.08 -4.44
N LEU A 25 -2.68 -0.73 -3.37
CA LEU A 25 -3.56 -1.89 -3.18
C LEU A 25 -3.97 -2.01 -1.72
N THR A 26 -5.24 -1.78 -1.42
CA THR A 26 -5.76 -1.95 -0.06
C THR A 26 -6.51 -3.26 0.07
N HIS A 27 -6.27 -3.98 1.16
CA HIS A 27 -7.06 -5.16 1.52
C HIS A 27 -7.19 -5.28 3.04
N PHE A 28 -8.16 -6.06 3.51
CA PHE A 28 -8.26 -6.36 4.93
C PHE A 28 -7.08 -7.22 5.38
N TRP A 29 -6.55 -6.88 6.54
CA TRP A 29 -5.38 -7.49 7.16
C TRP A 29 -5.59 -7.52 8.66
N TYR A 30 -5.10 -8.58 9.30
CA TYR A 30 -5.19 -8.74 10.74
C TYR A 30 -3.89 -9.35 11.26
N ASP A 31 -3.33 -8.70 12.27
CA ASP A 31 -2.18 -9.19 13.03
C ASP A 31 -2.42 -8.87 14.50
N PRO A 32 -2.33 -9.85 15.41
CA PRO A 32 -2.54 -9.63 16.85
C PRO A 32 -1.65 -8.54 17.47
N ARG A 33 -0.50 -8.22 16.86
CA ARG A 33 0.39 -7.13 17.29
C ARG A 33 -0.17 -5.74 17.00
N PHE A 34 -1.12 -5.64 16.06
CA PHE A 34 -1.76 -4.40 15.63
C PHE A 34 -3.29 -4.54 15.67
N PRO A 35 -3.89 -4.73 16.86
CA PRO A 35 -5.32 -5.07 17.00
C PRO A 35 -6.26 -3.97 16.47
N HIS A 36 -5.77 -2.73 16.36
CA HIS A 36 -6.51 -1.59 15.85
C HIS A 36 -6.39 -1.41 14.32
N CYS A 37 -5.54 -2.18 13.64
CA CYS A 37 -5.35 -2.10 12.20
C CYS A 37 -6.07 -3.29 11.54
N HIS A 38 -7.14 -3.00 10.79
CA HIS A 38 -7.92 -4.01 10.07
C HIS A 38 -7.61 -4.08 8.58
N THR A 39 -6.74 -3.20 8.10
CA THR A 39 -6.42 -3.05 6.68
C THR A 39 -4.95 -2.74 6.53
N VAL A 40 -4.42 -3.06 5.35
CA VAL A 40 -3.11 -2.64 4.90
C VAL A 40 -3.23 -2.09 3.49
N THR A 41 -2.48 -1.02 3.19
CA THR A 41 -2.28 -0.55 1.83
C THR A 41 -0.86 -0.88 1.41
N LYS A 42 -0.73 -1.66 0.33
CA LYS A 42 0.52 -1.91 -0.36
C LYS A 42 0.76 -0.83 -1.39
N VAL A 43 1.88 -0.12 -1.29
CA VAL A 43 2.31 0.86 -2.30
C VAL A 43 3.55 0.33 -2.99
N GLY A 44 3.41 -0.11 -4.23
CA GLY A 44 4.48 -0.81 -4.96
C GLY A 44 4.97 -0.07 -6.19
N CYS A 45 6.23 -0.34 -6.54
CA CYS A 45 6.85 0.09 -7.80
C CYS A 45 8.11 -0.76 -8.06
N SER A 46 8.32 -1.23 -9.29
CA SER A 46 9.53 -1.98 -9.65
C SER A 46 10.77 -1.09 -9.78
N ASP A 47 10.60 0.21 -10.04
CA ASP A 47 11.68 1.18 -9.94
C ASP A 47 11.89 1.56 -8.47
N LEU A 48 12.89 0.93 -7.85
CA LEU A 48 13.22 1.15 -6.43
C LEU A 48 13.60 2.60 -6.13
N HIS A 49 14.30 3.28 -7.04
CA HIS A 49 14.69 4.67 -6.81
C HIS A 49 13.45 5.55 -6.75
N ARG A 50 12.52 5.35 -7.69
CA ARG A 50 11.23 6.04 -7.70
C ARG A 50 10.40 5.71 -6.46
N LEU A 51 10.37 4.46 -6.02
CA LEU A 51 9.64 4.04 -4.82
C LEU A 51 10.20 4.73 -3.56
N ILE A 52 11.53 4.78 -3.42
CA ILE A 52 12.22 5.44 -2.32
C ILE A 52 11.90 6.94 -2.31
N GLN A 53 12.09 7.62 -3.44
CA GLN A 53 11.78 9.05 -3.56
C GLN A 53 10.31 9.36 -3.27
N TRP A 54 9.40 8.46 -3.65
CA TRP A 54 8.00 8.60 -3.30
C TRP A 54 7.79 8.44 -1.79
N GLY A 55 8.41 7.44 -1.16
CA GLY A 55 8.30 7.18 0.28
C GLY A 55 8.89 8.28 1.16
N GLU A 56 10.00 8.89 0.73
CA GLU A 56 10.67 10.00 1.43
C GLU A 56 9.75 11.22 1.65
N LYS A 57 8.79 11.46 0.74
CA LYS A 57 7.78 12.53 0.89
C LYS A 57 6.87 12.35 2.12
N TYR A 58 6.83 11.13 2.66
CA TYR A 58 5.99 10.72 3.78
C TYR A 58 6.82 10.16 4.95
N ASP A 59 8.12 10.45 4.99
CA ASP A 59 9.06 9.95 6.00
C ASP A 59 9.14 8.40 6.06
N LEU A 60 8.81 7.71 4.96
CA LEU A 60 8.98 6.26 4.86
C LEU A 60 10.44 5.93 4.57
N LYS A 61 11.00 5.04 5.39
CA LYS A 61 12.41 4.64 5.26
C LYS A 61 12.58 3.59 4.17
N PRO A 62 13.64 3.66 3.32
CA PRO A 62 13.92 2.63 2.32
C PRO A 62 14.00 1.20 2.89
N GLU A 63 14.47 1.05 4.12
CA GLU A 63 14.55 -0.23 4.83
C GLU A 63 13.19 -0.88 5.14
N TRP A 64 12.08 -0.14 4.99
CA TRP A 64 10.72 -0.66 5.15
C TRP A 64 10.12 -1.20 3.85
N ILE A 65 10.86 -1.15 2.74
CA ILE A 65 10.43 -1.76 1.48
C ILE A 65 10.48 -3.28 1.62
N ASP A 66 9.34 -3.93 1.45
CA ASP A 66 9.26 -5.37 1.29
C ASP A 66 9.60 -5.74 -0.16
N HIS A 67 10.66 -6.54 -0.33
CA HIS A 67 11.14 -7.04 -1.63
C HIS A 67 10.52 -8.40 -2.03
N HIS A 68 9.57 -8.92 -1.25
CA HIS A 68 9.03 -10.25 -1.47
C HIS A 68 8.31 -10.40 -2.82
N LYS A 69 8.58 -11.51 -3.53
CA LYS A 69 7.94 -11.92 -4.79
C LYS A 69 8.13 -11.00 -6.00
N GLY A 70 9.14 -10.14 -6.00
CA GLY A 70 9.48 -9.32 -7.17
C GLY A 70 8.56 -8.12 -7.40
N TYR A 71 7.80 -7.73 -6.38
CA TYR A 71 6.99 -6.51 -6.38
C TYR A 71 7.38 -5.67 -5.15
N PRO A 72 8.46 -4.88 -5.22
CA PRO A 72 8.88 -4.04 -4.10
C PRO A 72 7.76 -3.10 -3.67
N HIS A 73 7.46 -3.05 -2.38
CA HIS A 73 6.36 -2.23 -1.87
C HIS A 73 6.52 -1.83 -0.40
N PHE A 74 5.88 -0.72 -0.02
CA PHE A 74 5.63 -0.36 1.37
C PHE A 74 4.31 -0.94 1.85
N ASP A 75 4.26 -1.31 3.14
CA ASP A 75 3.03 -1.64 3.86
C ASP A 75 2.62 -0.48 4.76
N LEU A 76 1.49 0.15 4.43
CA LEU A 76 0.94 1.27 5.21
C LEU A 76 -0.21 0.79 6.09
N LEU A 77 -0.16 1.17 7.36
CA LEU A 77 -1.11 0.79 8.41
C LEU A 77 -1.62 2.01 9.19
N GLY A 78 -2.82 1.90 9.75
CA GLY A 78 -3.38 2.87 10.71
C GLY A 78 -3.42 4.31 10.20
N ALA A 79 -3.02 5.26 11.06
CA ALA A 79 -3.06 6.69 10.73
C ALA A 79 -2.16 7.06 9.52
N THR A 80 -1.02 6.39 9.36
CA THR A 80 -0.12 6.60 8.21
C THR A 80 -0.80 6.17 6.91
N GLN A 81 -1.51 5.03 6.92
CA GLN A 81 -2.30 4.57 5.78
C GLN A 81 -3.33 5.62 5.35
N TYR A 82 -4.11 6.15 6.29
CA TYR A 82 -5.15 7.14 6.01
C TYR A 82 -4.55 8.44 5.45
N LYS A 83 -3.54 8.99 6.12
CA LYS A 83 -2.91 10.27 5.74
C LYS A 83 -2.34 10.22 4.32
N ILE A 84 -1.63 9.13 3.98
CA ILE A 84 -1.00 8.99 2.66
C ILE A 84 -2.05 8.78 1.57
N LEU A 85 -3.04 7.90 1.79
CA LEU A 85 -4.12 7.72 0.82
C LEU A 85 -4.89 9.01 0.55
N LEU A 86 -5.10 9.84 1.57
CA LEU A 86 -5.76 11.14 1.43
C LEU A 86 -4.89 12.11 0.61
N ALA A 87 -3.59 12.18 0.91
CA ALA A 87 -2.65 13.04 0.18
C ALA A 87 -2.50 12.64 -1.29
N GLU A 88 -2.57 11.33 -1.60
CA GLU A 88 -2.49 10.78 -2.95
C GLU A 88 -3.84 10.76 -3.69
N GLY A 89 -4.91 11.31 -3.09
CA GLY A 89 -6.24 11.36 -3.70
C GLY A 89 -6.91 10.01 -3.88
N CYS A 90 -6.45 8.97 -3.18
CA CYS A 90 -6.96 7.60 -3.23
C CYS A 90 -8.24 7.43 -2.39
N LEU A 91 -9.25 8.28 -2.65
CA LEU A 91 -10.49 8.34 -1.87
C LEU A 91 -11.32 7.06 -1.94
N ASP A 92 -11.27 6.33 -3.07
CA ASP A 92 -11.97 5.03 -3.22
C ASP A 92 -11.51 4.01 -2.17
N HIS A 93 -10.20 3.94 -1.92
CA HIS A 93 -9.63 3.06 -0.90
C HIS A 93 -10.13 3.43 0.50
N ILE A 94 -10.16 4.73 0.82
CA ILE A 94 -10.63 5.25 2.10
C ILE A 94 -12.10 4.90 2.31
N GLN A 95 -12.94 5.16 1.31
CA GLN A 95 -14.39 4.94 1.40
C GLN A 95 -14.74 3.45 1.46
N ARG A 96 -14.17 2.64 0.55
CA ARG A 96 -14.46 1.20 0.45
C ARG A 96 -14.06 0.44 1.72
N PHE A 97 -12.92 0.79 2.31
CA PHE A 97 -12.40 0.13 3.51
C PHE A 97 -12.72 0.84 4.82
N ARG A 98 -13.47 1.96 4.77
CA ARG A 98 -13.91 2.74 5.93
C ARG A 98 -12.75 3.13 6.85
N LEU A 99 -11.67 3.64 6.26
CA LEU A 99 -10.50 4.08 7.02
C LEU A 99 -10.86 5.35 7.81
N LEU A 100 -10.61 5.30 9.12
CA LEU A 100 -10.76 6.45 10.03
C LEU A 100 -9.37 7.06 10.27
N GLY A 101 -9.30 8.39 10.16
CA GLY A 101 -8.07 9.18 10.33
C GLY A 101 -7.72 9.51 11.76
#